data_AF-A0A4R5ARV1-F1
#
_entry.id   AF-A0A4R5ARV1-F1
#
_cell.length_a   1.000
_cell.length_b   1.000
_cell.length_c   1.000
_cell.angle_alpha   90.00
_cell.angle_beta   90.00
_cell.angle_gamma   90.00
#
_symmetry.space_group_name_H-M   'P 1'
#
loop_
_entity.id
_entity.type
_entity.pdbx_description
1 polymer ?
#
loop_
_entity_poly.entity_id
_entity_poly.type
_entity_poly.pdbx_seq_one_letter_code
_entity_poly.pdbx_strand_id
1 'polypeptide(L)'
;MGALAVAGARIPRRGRRTAAPRRRRLGDGGRPGGGHRAERPARAARPRRRRRTHRRRDRCARGRRGGPGRGAGRGRRRGRGAAARRARPGGRRRRAGCRRAPGRAGAGGARTARTGAAAAPVARHRRAAQDVHRQAGPCAGRRGRGCRRPAHPATDVSAPVVVAARRTPIATAGKALREVTVEKLAAPVLSAVVDDVWPLTAMRAVDDVVLGNCLGPGGNVARVAALAAGFDSAVPGVTVDRQCGSGLAAILQAGQAIRAGDARLVLAGGVESASTAPQRSHRVAPAGGSTGAYDRAPFTPPEYGDPDMGVAAEELARRRGVIRGRQDAYAAASHAKALLAREAGRFDAELVPVDGLEHDDRPRRLNPAVLARMPAAFVPRGTVTAGNSCANSDGAAVVAMVGEELRAGRPGLRLVAGAVVGCDPRLPGWGPVPAVHRVLAAARVALGDVGAVEIVEAFAGQVLAVTDALGLDPLGRDAGVVCADGGALALGHPWGASGAVVVVRLFARLVRGGAPAGTLGLATAAIGGGMGVAALFEVVR
;
A
#
# COMPACT_ATOMS: atom_id res chain seq x y z
N MET A 1 -63.23 3.57 23.11
CA MET A 1 -64.19 4.23 22.19
C MET A 1 -63.69 4.06 20.76
N GLY A 2 -64.59 4.03 19.77
CA GLY A 2 -64.23 4.02 18.34
C GLY A 2 -63.96 2.62 17.76
N ALA A 3 -64.55 2.35 16.60
CA ALA A 3 -64.38 1.14 15.79
C ALA A 3 -64.66 1.48 14.31
N LEU A 4 -64.71 0.47 13.42
CA LEU A 4 -64.88 0.54 11.96
C LEU A 4 -63.66 1.13 11.21
N ALA A 5 -63.10 0.56 10.13
CA ALA A 5 -63.43 -0.57 9.22
C ALA A 5 -64.43 -0.33 8.07
N VAL A 6 -63.92 -0.39 6.83
CA VAL A 6 -64.58 -0.56 5.52
C VAL A 6 -63.54 -1.35 4.67
N ALA A 7 -63.75 -2.59 4.19
CA ALA A 7 -64.59 -3.07 3.06
C ALA A 7 -64.23 -2.42 1.69
N GLY A 8 -64.30 -3.08 0.52
CA GLY A 8 -64.62 -4.47 0.14
C GLY A 8 -65.12 -4.53 -1.33
N ALA A 9 -65.41 -5.64 -2.01
CA ALA A 9 -65.03 -7.06 -1.92
C ALA A 9 -65.81 -7.85 -3.02
N ARG A 10 -65.21 -8.71 -3.87
CA ARG A 10 -65.95 -9.56 -4.84
C ARG A 10 -65.18 -10.78 -5.41
N ILE A 11 -65.94 -11.81 -5.79
CA ILE A 11 -65.56 -13.14 -6.37
C ILE A 11 -66.81 -13.65 -7.14
N PRO A 12 -66.74 -14.55 -8.18
CA PRO A 12 -66.49 -15.99 -7.95
C PRO A 12 -66.05 -16.93 -9.14
N ARG A 13 -65.59 -18.15 -8.82
CA ARG A 13 -65.71 -19.42 -9.63
C ARG A 13 -64.88 -19.51 -10.95
N ARG A 14 -64.63 -20.68 -11.58
CA ARG A 14 -65.05 -22.11 -11.38
C ARG A 14 -64.00 -23.08 -11.97
N GLY A 15 -63.80 -24.28 -11.39
CA GLY A 15 -63.01 -25.38 -11.99
C GLY A 15 -62.88 -26.61 -11.07
N ARG A 16 -62.84 -27.85 -11.59
CA ARG A 16 -62.84 -29.12 -10.80
C ARG A 16 -62.01 -30.23 -11.47
N ARG A 17 -61.33 -31.06 -10.65
CA ARG A 17 -61.17 -32.56 -10.66
C ARG A 17 -59.81 -32.97 -10.05
N THR A 18 -59.72 -33.68 -8.91
CA THR A 18 -59.85 -35.15 -8.64
C THR A 18 -58.79 -36.02 -9.33
N ALA A 19 -58.12 -37.01 -8.73
CA ALA A 19 -58.13 -37.58 -7.35
C ALA A 19 -56.77 -38.29 -7.03
N ALA A 20 -56.67 -39.02 -5.89
CA ALA A 20 -55.39 -39.55 -5.34
C ALA A 20 -55.28 -41.12 -5.31
N PRO A 21 -54.75 -41.82 -4.27
CA PRO A 21 -53.43 -42.48 -4.36
C PRO A 21 -53.37 -43.99 -3.98
N ARG A 22 -52.21 -44.65 -4.19
CA ARG A 22 -51.81 -46.00 -3.72
C ARG A 22 -50.27 -46.17 -3.85
N ARG A 23 -49.52 -47.06 -3.16
CA ARG A 23 -49.56 -47.65 -1.79
C ARG A 23 -48.36 -48.65 -1.61
N ARG A 24 -47.64 -48.62 -0.47
CA ARG A 24 -46.86 -49.76 0.14
C ARG A 24 -45.59 -50.28 -0.62
N ARG A 25 -44.60 -50.99 -0.04
CA ARG A 25 -44.15 -51.27 1.38
C ARG A 25 -42.73 -51.92 1.38
N LEU A 26 -41.94 -51.68 2.46
CA LEU A 26 -40.92 -52.56 3.11
C LEU A 26 -39.73 -53.10 2.25
N GLY A 27 -38.56 -53.46 2.82
CA GLY A 27 -38.13 -53.49 4.23
C GLY A 27 -36.60 -53.64 4.40
N ASP A 28 -36.16 -54.14 5.56
CA ASP A 28 -34.76 -54.32 6.01
C ASP A 28 -33.92 -55.29 5.14
N GLY A 29 -32.58 -55.36 5.21
CA GLY A 29 -31.57 -54.63 6.02
C GLY A 29 -30.17 -55.30 5.89
N GLY A 30 -29.16 -54.86 6.65
CA GLY A 30 -27.90 -55.63 6.81
C GLY A 30 -26.55 -54.88 6.74
N ARG A 31 -25.70 -55.19 7.72
CA ARG A 31 -24.22 -55.10 7.80
C ARG A 31 -23.73 -56.44 8.44
N PRO A 32 -22.43 -56.81 8.53
CA PRO A 32 -21.19 -56.06 8.29
C PRO A 32 -20.09 -56.85 7.50
N GLY A 33 -18.84 -56.37 7.46
CA GLY A 33 -17.65 -57.26 7.42
C GLY A 33 -16.45 -56.83 6.55
N GLY A 34 -15.26 -56.75 7.16
CA GLY A 34 -13.93 -56.72 6.49
C GLY A 34 -13.54 -55.41 5.76
N GLY A 35 -12.25 -55.13 5.50
CA GLY A 35 -11.02 -55.78 5.98
C GLY A 35 -9.83 -55.55 5.04
N HIS A 36 -8.62 -55.30 5.59
CA HIS A 36 -7.32 -55.15 4.88
C HIS A 36 -7.18 -53.85 4.03
N ARG A 37 -6.24 -52.94 4.33
CA ARG A 37 -4.75 -52.92 4.17
C ARG A 37 -4.29 -52.60 2.73
N ALA A 38 -3.38 -51.62 2.65
CA ALA A 38 -2.20 -51.43 1.77
C ALA A 38 -2.24 -51.92 0.28
N GLU A 39 -1.61 -51.26 -0.70
CA GLU A 39 -0.25 -50.69 -0.68
C GLU A 39 -0.04 -49.49 -1.64
N ARG A 40 1.10 -48.80 -1.46
CA ARG A 40 1.84 -48.08 -2.53
C ARG A 40 3.26 -48.66 -2.54
N PRO A 41 3.79 -49.06 -3.70
CA PRO A 41 4.77 -48.22 -4.41
C PRO A 41 4.51 -48.25 -5.95
N ALA A 42 5.34 -47.76 -6.88
CA ALA A 42 6.71 -47.23 -6.84
C ALA A 42 6.94 -46.10 -7.87
N ARG A 43 8.19 -45.62 -8.02
CA ARG A 43 8.61 -44.58 -8.99
C ARG A 43 9.30 -45.18 -10.22
N ALA A 44 8.94 -44.74 -11.43
CA ALA A 44 9.76 -44.79 -12.65
C ALA A 44 9.11 -43.88 -13.74
N ALA A 45 9.79 -43.36 -14.76
CA ALA A 45 11.19 -42.91 -14.91
C ALA A 45 11.25 -41.90 -16.08
N ARG A 46 12.28 -41.04 -16.15
CA ARG A 46 12.45 -40.09 -17.28
C ARG A 46 13.26 -40.71 -18.42
N PRO A 47 12.87 -40.55 -19.69
CA PRO A 47 13.79 -40.48 -20.82
C PRO A 47 14.28 -39.04 -21.07
N ARG A 48 15.50 -38.90 -21.60
CA ARG A 48 16.11 -37.64 -22.08
C ARG A 48 16.64 -37.87 -23.50
N ARG A 49 16.89 -36.77 -24.23
CA ARG A 49 17.44 -36.71 -25.61
C ARG A 49 16.40 -37.07 -26.69
N ARG A 50 16.52 -36.62 -27.94
CA ARG A 50 17.69 -36.07 -28.66
C ARG A 50 17.42 -34.71 -29.31
N ARG A 51 18.46 -33.85 -29.37
CA ARG A 51 18.57 -32.80 -30.39
C ARG A 51 18.86 -33.45 -31.75
N ARG A 52 18.29 -32.93 -32.83
CA ARG A 52 18.87 -33.01 -34.18
C ARG A 52 18.81 -31.64 -34.83
N THR A 53 19.93 -31.22 -35.41
CA THR A 53 20.09 -29.99 -36.18
C THR A 53 20.25 -30.35 -37.66
N HIS A 54 19.66 -29.60 -38.58
CA HIS A 54 20.13 -29.57 -39.97
C HIS A 54 20.05 -28.17 -40.57
N ARG A 55 20.99 -27.89 -41.48
CA ARG A 55 21.10 -26.68 -42.32
C ARG A 55 21.22 -27.12 -43.78
N ARG A 56 20.52 -26.43 -44.69
CA ARG A 56 20.85 -26.03 -46.09
C ARG A 56 19.54 -25.48 -46.72
N ARG A 57 19.49 -24.40 -47.52
CA ARG A 57 20.08 -24.16 -48.88
C ARG A 57 19.57 -25.18 -49.90
N ASP A 58 19.12 -24.89 -51.13
CA ASP A 58 18.94 -23.69 -52.01
C ASP A 58 17.80 -24.09 -53.04
N ARG A 59 17.19 -23.33 -53.98
CA ARG A 59 17.32 -21.97 -54.57
C ARG A 59 16.09 -21.62 -55.47
N CYS A 60 15.85 -20.31 -55.74
CA CYS A 60 15.15 -19.75 -56.94
C CYS A 60 13.62 -20.07 -57.10
N ALA A 61 12.81 -19.47 -58.01
CA ALA A 61 13.07 -18.51 -59.11
C ALA A 61 11.83 -17.65 -59.56
N ARG A 62 12.07 -16.47 -60.18
CA ARG A 62 11.19 -15.69 -61.13
C ARG A 62 9.90 -15.06 -60.54
N GLY A 63 9.34 -13.93 -61.02
CA GLY A 63 9.75 -12.90 -62.03
C GLY A 63 8.89 -11.61 -61.88
N ARG A 64 9.39 -10.39 -62.17
CA ARG A 64 9.18 -9.56 -63.42
C ARG A 64 7.69 -9.21 -63.72
N ARG A 65 7.25 -7.98 -64.05
CA ARG A 65 7.77 -6.59 -64.35
C ARG A 65 6.59 -5.60 -64.11
N GLY A 66 6.69 -4.25 -64.10
CA GLY A 66 7.77 -3.27 -64.33
C GLY A 66 7.27 -1.80 -64.13
N GLY A 67 8.14 -0.80 -64.31
CA GLY A 67 7.80 0.66 -64.27
C GLY A 67 7.37 1.22 -65.65
N PRO A 68 7.54 2.54 -65.98
CA PRO A 68 8.44 3.58 -65.42
C PRO A 68 7.72 4.93 -65.04
N GLY A 69 8.38 6.02 -64.60
CA GLY A 69 9.76 6.27 -64.14
C GLY A 69 10.31 7.70 -64.43
N ARG A 70 11.58 7.97 -64.05
CA ARG A 70 12.38 9.22 -64.29
C ARG A 70 11.98 10.44 -63.42
N GLY A 71 12.82 11.44 -63.15
CA GLY A 71 14.18 11.76 -63.64
C GLY A 71 15.30 11.83 -62.57
N ALA A 72 16.38 12.58 -62.83
CA ALA A 72 17.68 12.39 -62.16
C ALA A 72 18.33 13.68 -61.60
N GLY A 73 19.20 13.51 -60.59
CA GLY A 73 20.15 14.52 -60.07
C GLY A 73 21.43 13.82 -59.58
N ARG A 74 22.60 14.49 -59.69
CA ARG A 74 23.93 13.86 -59.45
C ARG A 74 24.69 14.51 -58.28
N GLY A 75 25.38 13.69 -57.48
CA GLY A 75 26.41 14.08 -56.52
C GLY A 75 27.40 12.94 -56.27
N ARG A 76 28.69 13.22 -56.03
CA ARG A 76 29.76 12.19 -55.93
C ARG A 76 30.76 12.50 -54.80
N ARG A 77 31.42 11.43 -54.33
CA ARG A 77 32.69 11.30 -53.54
C ARG A 77 32.48 10.94 -52.06
N ARG A 78 33.41 10.25 -51.37
CA ARG A 78 34.31 9.10 -51.68
C ARG A 78 35.15 8.83 -50.41
N GLY A 79 35.51 7.57 -50.13
CA GLY A 79 36.36 7.16 -48.98
C GLY A 79 35.54 6.45 -47.90
N ARG A 80 35.61 5.13 -47.65
CA ARG A 80 36.73 4.16 -47.47
C ARG A 80 37.64 4.47 -46.28
N GLY A 81 37.66 3.54 -45.32
CA GLY A 81 38.60 3.52 -44.18
C GLY A 81 38.17 2.52 -43.12
N ALA A 82 38.52 1.24 -43.27
CA ALA A 82 38.21 0.19 -42.30
C ALA A 82 39.47 -0.58 -41.91
N ALA A 83 39.75 -0.66 -40.60
CA ALA A 83 40.69 -1.60 -40.00
C ALA A 83 40.39 -1.76 -38.50
N ALA A 84 40.83 -2.87 -37.90
CA ALA A 84 40.74 -3.12 -36.46
C ALA A 84 41.98 -3.92 -36.00
N ARG A 85 42.28 -3.87 -34.69
CA ARG A 85 42.80 -4.96 -33.80
C ARG A 85 43.88 -4.51 -32.80
N ARG A 86 44.05 -5.38 -31.79
CA ARG A 86 45.19 -5.54 -30.84
C ARG A 86 45.24 -4.54 -29.67
N ALA A 87 45.99 -4.93 -28.65
CA ALA A 87 45.86 -4.47 -27.27
C ALA A 87 47.11 -4.84 -26.44
N ARG A 88 47.23 -4.24 -25.23
CA ARG A 88 48.21 -4.52 -24.15
C ARG A 88 49.69 -4.16 -24.47
N PRO A 89 50.60 -4.08 -23.46
CA PRO A 89 50.40 -3.95 -22.01
C PRO A 89 51.28 -2.87 -21.32
N GLY A 90 50.97 -2.58 -20.05
CA GLY A 90 52.01 -2.58 -18.99
C GLY A 90 52.49 -1.24 -18.42
N GLY A 91 52.43 -1.11 -17.09
CA GLY A 91 53.07 -0.05 -16.31
C GLY A 91 53.12 -0.42 -14.82
N ARG A 92 54.31 -0.73 -14.30
CA ARG A 92 54.55 -1.03 -12.86
C ARG A 92 55.59 -0.07 -12.28
N ARG A 93 55.28 0.55 -11.13
CA ARG A 93 56.15 1.03 -10.03
C ARG A 93 55.24 1.77 -9.03
N ARG A 94 55.43 1.76 -7.71
CA ARG A 94 56.41 1.08 -6.83
C ARG A 94 55.72 0.70 -5.50
N ARG A 95 56.33 -0.21 -4.72
CA ARG A 95 55.92 -0.46 -3.33
C ARG A 95 56.69 0.47 -2.38
N ALA A 96 56.04 0.90 -1.32
CA ALA A 96 56.66 1.11 -0.01
C ALA A 96 55.99 0.14 0.98
N GLY A 97 56.64 -0.20 2.09
CA GLY A 97 56.07 -1.10 3.10
C GLY A 97 56.84 -1.04 4.41
N CYS A 98 56.16 -1.38 5.50
CA CYS A 98 56.74 -1.57 6.83
C CYS A 98 56.25 -2.90 7.43
N ARG A 99 56.96 -3.36 8.47
CA ARG A 99 57.04 -4.78 8.84
C ARG A 99 56.05 -5.18 9.94
N ARG A 100 55.74 -6.48 10.00
CA ARG A 100 55.18 -7.14 11.20
C ARG A 100 56.30 -7.53 12.17
N ALA A 101 56.00 -7.51 13.46
CA ALA A 101 56.59 -8.41 14.47
C ALA A 101 55.57 -8.61 15.63
N PRO A 102 55.48 -9.78 16.29
CA PRO A 102 54.46 -10.06 17.31
C PRO A 102 55.00 -10.38 18.72
N GLY A 103 54.11 -10.35 19.72
CA GLY A 103 54.32 -10.87 21.08
C GLY A 103 53.27 -10.35 22.06
N ARG A 104 52.88 -11.04 23.12
CA ARG A 104 53.11 -12.44 23.55
C ARG A 104 51.83 -12.96 24.24
N ALA A 105 51.69 -14.28 24.35
CA ALA A 105 50.69 -14.90 25.22
C ALA A 105 51.23 -15.09 26.65
N GLY A 106 50.33 -15.13 27.63
CA GLY A 106 50.58 -15.54 29.01
C GLY A 106 49.26 -16.02 29.62
N ALA A 107 49.29 -17.11 30.38
CA ALA A 107 48.08 -17.80 30.86
C ALA A 107 48.26 -18.32 32.30
N GLY A 108 47.14 -18.50 33.01
CA GLY A 108 47.09 -19.23 34.28
C GLY A 108 46.26 -18.55 35.36
N GLY A 109 45.73 -19.35 36.30
CA GLY A 109 45.15 -18.88 37.56
C GLY A 109 43.62 -18.89 37.62
N ALA A 110 43.06 -19.91 38.25
CA ALA A 110 41.67 -19.91 38.73
C ALA A 110 41.65 -20.33 40.20
N ARG A 111 40.89 -19.62 41.06
CA ARG A 111 40.25 -20.13 42.30
C ARG A 111 39.45 -19.07 43.07
N THR A 112 38.16 -19.36 43.27
CA THR A 112 37.34 -19.24 44.51
C THR A 112 37.46 -18.07 45.51
N ALA A 113 36.26 -17.56 45.87
CA ALA A 113 35.76 -17.24 47.23
C ALA A 113 35.84 -15.81 47.83
N ARG A 114 34.65 -15.18 47.90
CA ARG A 114 33.98 -14.43 49.01
C ARG A 114 34.71 -13.32 49.82
N THR A 115 33.85 -12.41 50.34
CA THR A 115 34.13 -11.18 51.14
C THR A 115 34.83 -10.05 50.36
N GLY A 116 34.68 -8.76 50.69
CA GLY A 116 33.74 -8.11 51.62
C GLY A 116 34.07 -6.61 51.82
N ALA A 117 33.05 -5.81 52.18
CA ALA A 117 33.12 -4.37 52.55
C ALA A 117 33.34 -3.30 51.44
N ALA A 118 32.94 -2.07 51.79
CA ALA A 118 32.78 -0.82 51.03
C ALA A 118 34.13 -0.20 50.54
N ALA A 119 34.22 0.90 49.76
CA ALA A 119 33.33 2.08 49.69
C ALA A 119 33.58 3.01 48.46
N ALA A 120 32.90 4.16 48.45
CA ALA A 120 33.10 5.39 47.66
C ALA A 120 32.57 5.43 46.19
N PRO A 121 32.18 6.63 45.66
CA PRO A 121 31.37 6.75 44.43
C PRO A 121 32.10 7.41 43.23
N VAL A 122 31.56 7.20 42.01
CA VAL A 122 32.01 7.88 40.78
C VAL A 122 30.91 8.81 40.23
N ALA A 123 31.32 9.94 39.65
CA ALA A 123 30.50 11.14 39.45
C ALA A 123 29.35 11.01 38.45
N ARG A 124 28.26 11.77 38.71
CA ARG A 124 27.21 12.09 37.73
C ARG A 124 27.56 13.38 36.99
N HIS A 125 27.80 13.33 35.68
CA HIS A 125 27.90 14.55 34.88
C HIS A 125 26.50 15.10 34.52
N ARG A 126 26.05 16.13 35.27
CA ARG A 126 25.12 17.12 34.74
C ARG A 126 25.88 18.04 33.78
N ARG A 127 25.25 18.45 32.67
CA ARG A 127 25.64 19.65 31.92
C ARG A 127 24.57 20.72 32.17
N ALA A 128 24.98 21.87 32.69
CA ALA A 128 24.13 23.05 32.81
C ALA A 128 24.22 23.89 31.53
N ALA A 129 23.19 24.69 31.25
CA ALA A 129 23.30 25.79 30.30
C ALA A 129 24.18 26.92 30.88
N GLN A 130 24.73 27.76 30.01
CA GLN A 130 25.38 29.01 30.39
C GLN A 130 24.86 30.13 29.49
N ASP A 131 24.25 31.13 30.12
CA ASP A 131 23.93 32.39 29.46
C ASP A 131 25.19 33.21 29.18
N VAL A 132 25.22 33.88 28.03
CA VAL A 132 26.21 34.93 27.74
C VAL A 132 25.49 36.13 27.16
N HIS A 133 25.09 37.06 28.03
CA HIS A 133 24.73 38.40 27.59
C HIS A 133 25.95 39.11 26.99
N ARG A 134 25.78 39.70 25.80
CA ARG A 134 26.55 40.87 25.38
C ARG A 134 25.61 41.94 24.82
N GLN A 135 25.90 43.17 25.21
CA GLN A 135 25.13 44.36 24.84
C GLN A 135 25.49 44.81 23.41
N ALA A 136 24.54 45.46 22.73
CA ALA A 136 24.79 46.26 21.55
C ALA A 136 24.02 47.57 21.70
N GLY A 137 24.72 48.71 21.57
CA GLY A 137 24.13 50.04 21.74
C GLY A 137 23.35 50.55 20.52
N PRO A 138 22.57 51.63 20.67
CA PRO A 138 21.74 52.17 19.59
C PRO A 138 22.55 53.04 18.60
N CYS A 139 22.60 52.61 17.33
CA CYS A 139 23.11 53.44 16.24
C CYS A 139 21.96 54.15 15.52
N ALA A 140 21.78 55.44 15.80
CA ALA A 140 20.80 56.27 15.11
C ALA A 140 21.38 56.86 13.80
N GLY A 141 20.53 56.90 12.76
CA GLY A 141 20.59 57.91 11.70
C GLY A 141 21.71 57.84 10.65
N ARG A 142 21.42 57.22 9.50
CA ARG A 142 21.83 57.74 8.18
C ARG A 142 20.78 57.38 7.11
N ARG A 143 20.14 58.39 6.52
CA ARG A 143 19.25 58.21 5.36
C ARG A 143 20.10 58.17 4.08
N GLY A 144 19.93 57.15 3.23
CA GLY A 144 20.73 57.04 2.01
C GLY A 144 20.25 55.98 1.02
N ARG A 145 19.53 56.43 -0.01
CA ARG A 145 19.32 55.84 -1.37
C ARG A 145 19.24 54.29 -1.44
N GLY A 146 18.04 53.77 -1.67
CA GLY A 146 17.78 52.33 -1.62
C GLY A 146 18.31 51.54 -2.82
N CYS A 147 19.14 50.54 -2.53
CA CYS A 147 19.29 49.37 -3.41
C CYS A 147 18.01 48.52 -3.34
N ARG A 148 17.06 48.74 -4.28
CA ARG A 148 16.03 47.74 -4.55
C ARG A 148 16.70 46.48 -5.09
N ARG A 149 16.95 45.50 -4.22
CA ARG A 149 17.08 44.10 -4.65
C ARG A 149 15.86 43.80 -5.52
N PRO A 150 16.00 43.20 -6.72
CA PRO A 150 14.84 42.67 -7.41
C PRO A 150 14.22 41.63 -6.48
N ALA A 151 12.95 41.83 -6.11
CA ALA A 151 12.19 40.75 -5.54
C ALA A 151 12.07 39.71 -6.66
N HIS A 152 12.70 38.55 -6.49
CA HIS A 152 12.12 37.35 -7.08
C HIS A 152 10.66 37.33 -6.59
N PRO A 153 9.67 37.13 -7.49
CA PRO A 153 8.32 36.87 -7.02
C PRO A 153 8.41 35.70 -6.03
N ALA A 154 7.83 35.86 -4.85
CA ALA A 154 7.56 34.70 -4.02
C ALA A 154 6.66 33.81 -4.88
N THR A 155 7.21 32.68 -5.34
CA THR A 155 6.46 31.68 -6.09
C THR A 155 5.31 31.26 -5.21
N ASP A 156 4.08 31.60 -5.60
CA ASP A 156 2.91 31.24 -4.82
C ASP A 156 2.89 29.71 -4.70
N VAL A 157 3.01 29.22 -3.47
CA VAL A 157 3.35 27.83 -3.20
C VAL A 157 2.08 27.01 -3.37
N SER A 158 1.86 26.57 -4.61
CA SER A 158 0.60 25.96 -5.01
C SER A 158 0.18 24.85 -4.05
N ALA A 159 -1.02 25.01 -3.48
CA ALA A 159 -1.57 24.04 -2.57
C ALA A 159 -1.95 22.78 -3.37
N PRO A 160 -1.44 21.59 -3.01
CA PRO A 160 -1.63 20.41 -3.85
C PRO A 160 -2.97 19.75 -3.53
N VAL A 161 -3.77 19.54 -4.57
CA VAL A 161 -5.16 19.06 -4.48
C VAL A 161 -5.32 17.74 -5.22
N VAL A 162 -5.93 16.75 -4.56
CA VAL A 162 -6.48 15.57 -5.23
C VAL A 162 -7.79 15.96 -5.93
N VAL A 163 -7.83 15.82 -7.26
CA VAL A 163 -8.99 16.19 -8.11
C VAL A 163 -9.67 15.01 -8.79
N ALA A 164 -9.02 13.85 -8.83
CA ALA A 164 -9.60 12.58 -9.28
C ALA A 164 -9.03 11.42 -8.46
N ALA A 165 -9.83 10.36 -8.26
CA ALA A 165 -9.49 9.23 -7.40
C ALA A 165 -10.22 7.96 -7.86
N ARG A 166 -9.47 6.90 -8.18
CA ARG A 166 -10.00 5.59 -8.60
C ARG A 166 -9.19 4.45 -8.00
N ARG A 167 -9.75 3.25 -8.01
CA ARG A 167 -9.09 1.99 -7.61
C ARG A 167 -9.65 0.80 -8.38
N THR A 168 -8.91 -0.30 -8.39
CA THR A 168 -9.50 -1.61 -8.74
C THR A 168 -10.44 -2.06 -7.62
N PRO A 169 -11.37 -2.99 -7.92
CA PRO A 169 -11.80 -3.97 -6.93
C PRO A 169 -10.60 -4.62 -6.24
N ILE A 170 -10.74 -4.91 -4.96
CA ILE A 170 -9.73 -5.60 -4.16
C ILE A 170 -10.12 -7.08 -4.09
N ALA A 171 -9.21 -7.94 -4.55
CA ALA A 171 -9.35 -9.39 -4.43
C ALA A 171 -8.55 -9.91 -3.23
N THR A 172 -8.97 -11.03 -2.67
CA THR A 172 -8.15 -11.83 -1.76
C THR A 172 -7.10 -12.59 -2.57
N ALA A 173 -5.85 -12.59 -2.10
CA ALA A 173 -4.77 -13.29 -2.79
C ALA A 173 -5.12 -14.77 -3.06
N GLY A 174 -4.81 -15.24 -4.26
CA GLY A 174 -5.12 -16.57 -4.76
C GLY A 174 -6.54 -16.76 -5.34
N LYS A 175 -7.42 -15.75 -5.32
CA LYS A 175 -8.78 -15.84 -5.87
C LYS A 175 -8.94 -15.28 -7.30
N ALA A 176 -9.65 -14.14 -7.42
CA ALA A 176 -10.11 -13.60 -8.70
C ALA A 176 -8.95 -13.05 -9.53
N LEU A 177 -8.21 -12.09 -8.99
CA LEU A 177 -7.09 -11.41 -9.67
C LEU A 177 -5.76 -12.19 -9.60
N ARG A 178 -5.80 -13.50 -9.33
CA ARG A 178 -4.61 -14.32 -8.99
C ARG A 178 -3.52 -14.38 -10.07
N GLU A 179 -3.90 -14.18 -11.33
CA GLU A 179 -3.02 -14.19 -12.51
C GLU A 179 -2.74 -12.77 -13.05
N VAL A 180 -3.24 -11.74 -12.36
CA VAL A 180 -3.12 -10.33 -12.75
C VAL A 180 -1.89 -9.71 -12.08
N THR A 181 -0.93 -9.34 -12.91
CA THR A 181 0.33 -8.71 -12.52
C THR A 181 0.16 -7.23 -12.15
N VAL A 182 1.10 -6.68 -11.38
CA VAL A 182 0.99 -5.32 -10.83
C VAL A 182 0.81 -4.23 -11.89
N GLU A 183 1.44 -4.35 -13.06
CA GLU A 183 1.26 -3.40 -14.15
C GLU A 183 -0.12 -3.49 -14.80
N LYS A 184 -0.74 -4.68 -14.82
CA LYS A 184 -2.12 -4.88 -15.29
C LYS A 184 -3.18 -4.43 -14.27
N LEU A 185 -2.87 -4.46 -12.97
CA LEU A 185 -3.71 -3.86 -11.94
C LEU A 185 -3.64 -2.32 -11.98
N ALA A 186 -2.44 -1.76 -12.17
CA ALA A 186 -2.24 -0.31 -12.10
C ALA A 186 -2.62 0.43 -13.39
N ALA A 187 -2.34 -0.13 -14.57
CA ALA A 187 -2.56 0.56 -15.84
C ALA A 187 -4.01 1.03 -16.09
N PRO A 188 -5.06 0.20 -15.89
CA PRO A 188 -6.45 0.65 -16.07
C PRO A 188 -6.84 1.79 -15.12
N VAL A 189 -6.31 1.79 -13.89
CA VAL A 189 -6.58 2.84 -12.90
C VAL A 189 -5.82 4.12 -13.26
N LEU A 190 -4.58 4.03 -13.76
CA LEU A 190 -3.83 5.18 -14.28
C LEU A 190 -4.56 5.86 -15.44
N SER A 191 -5.06 5.09 -16.42
CA SER A 191 -5.88 5.61 -17.52
C SER A 191 -7.16 6.28 -17.01
N ALA A 192 -7.97 5.58 -16.21
CA ALA A 192 -9.24 6.11 -15.71
C ALA A 192 -9.08 7.38 -14.84
N VAL A 193 -7.99 7.51 -14.08
CA VAL A 193 -7.70 8.71 -13.29
C VAL A 193 -7.26 9.88 -14.15
N VAL A 194 -6.52 9.65 -15.24
CA VAL A 194 -6.12 10.74 -16.13
C VAL A 194 -7.26 11.16 -17.07
N ASP A 195 -8.14 10.23 -17.45
CA ASP A 195 -9.38 10.50 -18.20
C ASP A 195 -10.39 11.32 -17.37
N ASP A 196 -10.43 11.17 -16.03
CA ASP A 196 -11.18 12.04 -15.11
C ASP A 196 -10.64 13.51 -15.06
N VAL A 197 -9.44 13.76 -15.60
CA VAL A 197 -8.70 15.03 -15.50
C VAL A 197 -8.53 15.72 -16.83
N TRP A 198 -8.01 15.02 -17.84
CA TRP A 198 -7.65 15.57 -19.15
C TRP A 198 -8.76 16.42 -19.80
N PRO A 199 -10.05 16.03 -19.84
CA PRO A 199 -11.09 16.85 -20.46
C PRO A 199 -11.28 18.23 -19.80
N LEU A 200 -10.76 18.43 -18.59
CA LEU A 200 -11.01 19.59 -17.73
C LEU A 200 -9.73 20.38 -17.40
N THR A 201 -8.63 20.13 -18.12
CA THR A 201 -7.44 20.97 -18.10
C THR A 201 -6.83 21.10 -19.50
N ALA A 202 -6.14 22.22 -19.74
CA ALA A 202 -5.31 22.41 -20.92
C ALA A 202 -4.06 21.51 -20.90
N MET A 203 -3.62 21.03 -19.73
CA MET A 203 -2.46 20.16 -19.63
C MET A 203 -2.79 18.72 -20.04
N ARG A 204 -2.07 18.21 -21.04
CA ARG A 204 -2.15 16.79 -21.45
C ARG A 204 -0.93 15.96 -21.04
N ALA A 205 0.15 16.61 -20.60
CA ALA A 205 1.28 15.93 -19.99
C ALA A 205 1.00 15.59 -18.51
N VAL A 206 1.33 14.36 -18.12
CA VAL A 206 1.56 13.97 -16.72
C VAL A 206 3.05 14.20 -16.44
N ASP A 207 3.39 14.96 -15.41
CA ASP A 207 4.78 15.32 -15.12
C ASP A 207 5.53 14.20 -14.38
N ASP A 208 4.85 13.36 -13.57
CA ASP A 208 5.40 12.11 -12.99
C ASP A 208 4.30 11.10 -12.56
N VAL A 209 4.69 9.82 -12.39
CA VAL A 209 3.84 8.73 -11.88
C VAL A 209 4.51 8.09 -10.65
N VAL A 210 3.94 8.31 -9.47
CA VAL A 210 4.50 7.89 -8.17
C VAL A 210 3.65 6.75 -7.61
N LEU A 211 4.10 5.49 -7.68
CA LEU A 211 3.36 4.34 -7.13
C LEU A 211 4.10 3.64 -5.99
N GLY A 212 3.38 3.40 -4.89
CA GLY A 212 3.78 2.52 -3.81
C GLY A 212 3.70 1.04 -4.19
N ASN A 213 4.77 0.27 -3.96
CA ASN A 213 4.77 -1.20 -4.10
C ASN A 213 5.82 -1.81 -3.13
N CYS A 214 5.49 -2.94 -2.49
CA CYS A 214 6.32 -3.51 -1.43
C CYS A 214 6.73 -4.97 -1.71
N LEU A 215 5.76 -5.82 -2.11
CA LEU A 215 5.99 -7.26 -2.33
C LEU A 215 5.90 -7.67 -3.81
N GLY A 216 5.77 -6.72 -4.74
CA GLY A 216 5.69 -6.98 -6.17
C GLY A 216 7.02 -7.46 -6.79
N PRO A 217 7.14 -7.43 -8.13
CA PRO A 217 8.28 -7.98 -8.88
C PRO A 217 9.61 -7.23 -8.65
N GLY A 218 9.59 -6.10 -7.93
CA GLY A 218 10.72 -5.20 -7.79
C GLY A 218 10.95 -4.33 -9.03
N GLY A 219 12.08 -3.63 -9.07
CA GLY A 219 12.35 -2.64 -10.11
C GLY A 219 11.47 -1.39 -9.96
N ASN A 220 11.01 -0.83 -11.07
CA ASN A 220 10.20 0.39 -11.09
C ASN A 220 8.80 0.13 -11.67
N VAL A 221 7.94 -0.45 -10.84
CA VAL A 221 6.54 -0.77 -11.15
C VAL A 221 5.78 0.46 -11.68
N ALA A 222 5.99 1.64 -11.11
CA ALA A 222 5.35 2.88 -11.55
C ALA A 222 5.62 3.21 -13.03
N ARG A 223 6.88 3.17 -13.46
CA ARG A 223 7.27 3.40 -14.86
C ARG A 223 6.78 2.28 -15.79
N VAL A 224 6.74 1.03 -15.34
CA VAL A 224 6.17 -0.08 -16.13
C VAL A 224 4.67 0.08 -16.30
N ALA A 225 3.94 0.45 -15.23
CA ALA A 225 2.51 0.71 -15.25
C ALA A 225 2.13 1.93 -16.11
N ALA A 226 2.91 3.02 -16.06
CA ALA A 226 2.72 4.19 -16.92
C ALA A 226 2.80 3.83 -18.41
N LEU A 227 3.82 3.06 -18.81
CA LEU A 227 3.96 2.59 -20.19
C LEU A 227 2.87 1.58 -20.57
N ALA A 228 2.44 0.72 -19.64
CA ALA A 228 1.32 -0.21 -19.85
C ALA A 228 -0.05 0.49 -19.94
N ALA A 229 -0.21 1.67 -19.34
CA ALA A 229 -1.36 2.56 -19.50
C ALA A 229 -1.37 3.34 -20.82
N GLY A 230 -0.36 3.16 -21.67
CA GLY A 230 -0.23 3.85 -22.96
C GLY A 230 0.25 5.30 -22.86
N PHE A 231 0.81 5.73 -21.73
CA PHE A 231 1.36 7.09 -21.60
C PHE A 231 2.59 7.29 -22.47
N ASP A 232 2.86 8.54 -22.85
CA ASP A 232 4.02 8.86 -23.68
C ASP A 232 5.34 8.42 -23.03
N SER A 233 6.30 8.02 -23.86
CA SER A 233 7.61 7.56 -23.44
C SER A 233 8.39 8.56 -22.57
N ALA A 234 8.08 9.86 -22.64
CA ALA A 234 8.67 10.90 -21.82
C ALA A 234 8.13 10.96 -20.37
N VAL A 235 6.91 10.47 -20.10
CA VAL A 235 6.28 10.52 -18.76
C VAL A 235 7.08 9.67 -17.78
N PRO A 236 7.76 10.25 -16.77
CA PRO A 236 8.58 9.47 -15.86
C PRO A 236 7.72 8.63 -14.90
N GLY A 237 8.39 7.88 -14.03
CA GLY A 237 7.72 7.21 -12.94
C GLY A 237 8.73 6.76 -11.89
N VAL A 238 8.31 6.75 -10.63
CA VAL A 238 9.13 6.31 -9.49
C VAL A 238 8.31 5.40 -8.58
N THR A 239 8.94 4.29 -8.15
CA THR A 239 8.32 3.33 -7.24
C THR A 239 8.83 3.54 -5.82
N VAL A 240 7.91 3.56 -4.86
CA VAL A 240 8.18 3.85 -3.45
C VAL A 240 7.92 2.61 -2.61
N ASP A 241 8.89 2.17 -1.80
CA ASP A 241 8.66 1.24 -0.71
C ASP A 241 8.70 1.97 0.64
N ARG A 242 7.55 1.98 1.30
CA ARG A 242 7.36 2.28 2.73
C ARG A 242 6.32 1.32 3.32
N GLN A 243 6.42 0.03 2.96
CA GLN A 243 5.55 -1.08 3.36
C GLN A 243 4.05 -0.72 3.27
N CYS A 244 3.23 -1.05 4.27
CA CYS A 244 1.79 -0.75 4.27
C CYS A 244 1.43 0.75 4.12
N GLY A 245 2.40 1.66 4.26
CA GLY A 245 2.24 3.10 4.05
C GLY A 245 2.66 3.60 2.66
N SER A 246 3.17 2.75 1.76
CA SER A 246 3.76 3.16 0.46
C SER A 246 2.82 4.04 -0.36
N GLY A 247 1.56 3.63 -0.54
CA GLY A 247 0.58 4.38 -1.33
C GLY A 247 0.23 5.75 -0.78
N LEU A 248 0.29 5.95 0.54
CA LEU A 248 0.10 7.27 1.15
C LEU A 248 1.40 8.10 1.08
N ALA A 249 2.56 7.47 1.23
CA ALA A 249 3.86 8.12 1.05
C ALA A 249 4.04 8.65 -0.39
N ALA A 250 3.58 7.91 -1.40
CA ALA A 250 3.54 8.36 -2.79
C ALA A 250 2.72 9.64 -2.98
N ILE A 251 1.51 9.70 -2.39
CA ILE A 251 0.63 10.87 -2.39
C ILE A 251 1.30 12.05 -1.65
N LEU A 252 1.98 11.81 -0.53
CA LEU A 252 2.76 12.85 0.15
C LEU A 252 3.94 13.37 -0.68
N GLN A 253 4.61 12.51 -1.46
CA GLN A 253 5.72 12.90 -2.34
C GLN A 253 5.24 13.70 -3.57
N ALA A 254 4.13 13.29 -4.19
CA ALA A 254 3.48 14.08 -5.25
C ALA A 254 3.06 15.48 -4.74
N GLY A 255 2.44 15.53 -3.57
CA GLY A 255 2.14 16.77 -2.85
C GLY A 255 3.34 17.50 -2.24
N GLN A 256 4.57 17.02 -2.45
CA GLN A 256 5.81 17.74 -2.18
C GLN A 256 6.38 18.34 -3.47
N ALA A 257 6.44 17.56 -4.56
CA ALA A 257 6.87 18.03 -5.88
C ALA A 257 6.01 19.21 -6.39
N ILE A 258 4.68 19.13 -6.22
CA ILE A 258 3.77 20.23 -6.59
C ILE A 258 4.04 21.49 -5.76
N ARG A 259 4.31 21.36 -4.45
CA ARG A 259 4.66 22.50 -3.58
C ARG A 259 6.07 23.06 -3.84
N ALA A 260 6.96 22.27 -4.42
CA ALA A 260 8.27 22.76 -4.87
C ALA A 260 8.20 23.49 -6.22
N GLY A 261 7.11 23.31 -6.99
CA GLY A 261 7.01 23.76 -8.38
C GLY A 261 7.69 22.80 -9.38
N ASP A 262 8.18 21.65 -8.92
CA ASP A 262 8.85 20.64 -9.75
C ASP A 262 7.87 19.90 -10.69
N ALA A 263 6.59 19.86 -10.33
CA ALA A 263 5.52 19.17 -11.07
C ALA A 263 4.18 19.90 -10.91
N ARG A 264 3.23 19.65 -11.83
CA ARG A 264 1.92 20.33 -11.87
C ARG A 264 0.74 19.36 -12.02
N LEU A 265 0.94 18.20 -12.67
CA LEU A 265 0.04 17.05 -12.66
C LEU A 265 0.84 15.78 -12.37
N VAL A 266 0.61 15.18 -11.21
CA VAL A 266 1.26 13.93 -10.78
C VAL A 266 0.18 12.88 -10.51
N LEU A 267 0.35 11.68 -11.06
CA LEU A 267 -0.49 10.53 -10.71
C LEU A 267 0.17 9.77 -9.57
N ALA A 268 -0.48 9.72 -8.42
CA ALA A 268 0.08 9.22 -7.17
C ALA A 268 -0.78 8.12 -6.57
N GLY A 269 -0.17 7.10 -5.98
CA GLY A 269 -0.94 6.04 -5.31
C GLY A 269 -0.11 4.80 -5.06
N GLY A 270 -0.68 3.62 -5.31
CA GLY A 270 0.07 2.37 -5.20
C GLY A 270 -0.65 1.15 -5.76
N VAL A 271 0.09 0.05 -5.87
CA VAL A 271 -0.37 -1.23 -6.38
C VAL A 271 0.31 -2.37 -5.62
N GLU A 272 -0.41 -3.46 -5.40
CA GLU A 272 0.16 -4.72 -4.91
C GLU A 272 -0.54 -5.91 -5.56
N SER A 273 0.22 -6.96 -5.86
CA SER A 273 -0.32 -8.28 -6.21
C SER A 273 0.45 -9.29 -5.36
N ALA A 274 -0.17 -9.69 -4.25
CA ALA A 274 0.35 -10.75 -3.39
C ALA A 274 0.27 -12.12 -4.10
N SER A 275 -0.67 -12.29 -5.02
CA SER A 275 -0.79 -13.48 -5.86
C SER A 275 0.35 -13.65 -6.86
N THR A 276 0.79 -12.57 -7.54
CA THR A 276 1.90 -12.64 -8.51
C THR A 276 3.25 -12.21 -7.92
N ALA A 277 3.38 -12.13 -6.60
CA ALA A 277 4.63 -11.81 -5.93
C ALA A 277 5.69 -12.90 -6.22
N PRO A 278 6.93 -12.54 -6.59
CA PRO A 278 7.96 -13.53 -6.92
C PRO A 278 8.43 -14.27 -5.68
N GLN A 279 8.72 -15.58 -5.82
CA GLN A 279 9.49 -16.31 -4.82
C GLN A 279 10.90 -15.72 -4.74
N ARG A 280 11.33 -15.31 -3.54
CA ARG A 280 12.63 -14.70 -3.30
C ARG A 280 13.60 -15.70 -2.70
N SER A 281 14.88 -15.58 -3.00
CA SER A 281 15.95 -16.34 -2.36
C SER A 281 17.23 -15.51 -2.26
N HIS A 282 18.09 -15.84 -1.29
CA HIS A 282 19.37 -15.14 -1.11
C HIS A 282 20.40 -15.61 -2.16
N ARG A 283 20.91 -14.70 -3.00
CA ARG A 283 21.94 -15.01 -4.01
C ARG A 283 23.26 -15.52 -3.42
N VAL A 284 23.58 -15.07 -2.21
CA VAL A 284 24.69 -15.53 -1.37
C VAL A 284 24.11 -15.75 0.02
N ALA A 285 24.51 -16.81 0.70
CA ALA A 285 24.03 -17.10 2.05
C ALA A 285 24.32 -15.91 3.00
N PRO A 286 23.38 -15.54 3.89
CA PRO A 286 23.70 -14.72 5.06
C PRO A 286 24.82 -15.36 5.89
N ALA A 287 25.51 -14.59 6.73
CA ALA A 287 26.54 -15.14 7.62
C ALA A 287 25.93 -16.23 8.54
N GLY A 288 26.41 -17.47 8.41
CA GLY A 288 25.86 -18.64 9.13
C GLY A 288 24.53 -19.21 8.58
N GLY A 289 24.00 -18.65 7.48
CA GLY A 289 22.75 -19.08 6.85
C GLY A 289 22.95 -19.92 5.58
N SER A 290 21.90 -19.99 4.76
CA SER A 290 21.90 -20.64 3.44
C SER A 290 21.34 -19.71 2.35
N THR A 291 21.46 -20.09 1.08
CA THR A 291 20.81 -19.42 -0.06
C THR A 291 19.31 -19.76 -0.14
N GLY A 292 18.64 -19.84 1.01
CA GLY A 292 17.25 -20.29 1.14
C GLY A 292 16.25 -19.33 0.52
N ALA A 293 15.02 -19.81 0.35
CA ALA A 293 13.88 -18.96 0.05
C ALA A 293 13.49 -18.12 1.29
N TYR A 294 12.92 -16.94 1.06
CA TYR A 294 12.37 -16.10 2.12
C TYR A 294 11.10 -15.39 1.62
N ASP A 295 10.09 -15.29 2.48
CA ASP A 295 8.78 -14.76 2.09
C ASP A 295 8.74 -13.21 2.10
N ARG A 296 9.45 -12.60 3.06
CA ARG A 296 9.44 -11.16 3.37
C ARG A 296 10.85 -10.64 3.60
N ALA A 297 11.15 -9.44 3.10
CA ALA A 297 12.40 -8.74 3.44
C ALA A 297 12.36 -8.21 4.89
N PRO A 298 13.47 -8.24 5.66
CA PRO A 298 13.49 -7.69 7.01
C PRO A 298 13.13 -6.20 7.03
N PHE A 299 12.26 -5.81 7.95
CA PHE A 299 11.85 -4.43 8.17
C PHE A 299 12.79 -3.67 9.11
N THR A 300 13.51 -4.37 9.99
CA THR A 300 14.57 -3.80 10.84
C THR A 300 15.75 -4.76 11.03
N PRO A 301 16.92 -4.27 11.48
CA PRO A 301 17.99 -5.12 12.00
C PRO A 301 17.53 -5.93 13.24
N PRO A 302 18.01 -7.17 13.44
CA PRO A 302 17.50 -8.09 14.47
C PRO A 302 17.50 -7.54 15.91
N GLU A 303 18.44 -6.66 16.26
CA GLU A 303 18.56 -6.05 17.58
C GLU A 303 17.39 -5.12 17.96
N TYR A 304 16.70 -4.55 16.97
CA TYR A 304 15.47 -3.78 17.18
C TYR A 304 14.23 -4.68 17.27
N GLY A 305 14.29 -5.87 16.65
CA GLY A 305 13.23 -6.86 16.59
C GLY A 305 12.26 -6.61 15.43
N ASP A 306 12.17 -7.59 14.52
CA ASP A 306 11.24 -7.60 13.38
C ASP A 306 10.20 -8.74 13.56
N PRO A 307 9.21 -8.60 14.46
CA PRO A 307 8.19 -9.61 14.65
C PRO A 307 7.24 -9.70 13.45
N ASP A 308 6.64 -10.87 13.22
CA ASP A 308 5.56 -10.98 12.24
C ASP A 308 4.35 -10.14 12.64
N MET A 309 3.72 -9.50 11.65
CA MET A 309 2.73 -8.45 11.88
C MET A 309 1.54 -8.89 12.75
N GLY A 310 1.11 -10.15 12.64
CA GLY A 310 0.05 -10.71 13.49
C GLY A 310 0.48 -10.94 14.94
N VAL A 311 1.74 -11.34 15.19
CA VAL A 311 2.30 -11.45 16.55
C VAL A 311 2.48 -10.06 17.17
N ALA A 312 2.90 -9.08 16.37
CA ALA A 312 3.01 -7.68 16.79
C ALA A 312 1.63 -7.04 17.07
N ALA A 313 0.59 -7.43 16.33
CA ALA A 313 -0.79 -7.01 16.58
C ALA A 313 -1.35 -7.57 17.88
N GLU A 314 -1.05 -8.83 18.22
CA GLU A 314 -1.41 -9.45 19.51
C GLU A 314 -0.74 -8.72 20.69
N GLU A 315 0.57 -8.44 20.59
CA GLU A 315 1.31 -7.73 21.64
C GLU A 315 0.83 -6.28 21.79
N LEU A 316 0.44 -5.60 20.70
CA LEU A 316 -0.19 -4.29 20.74
C LEU A 316 -1.57 -4.34 21.42
N ALA A 317 -2.44 -5.27 20.99
CA ALA A 317 -3.77 -5.45 21.57
C ALA A 317 -3.68 -5.75 23.08
N ARG A 318 -2.76 -6.63 23.49
CA ARG A 318 -2.47 -6.96 24.88
C ARG A 318 -1.98 -5.73 25.67
N ARG A 319 -1.01 -4.98 25.15
CA ARG A 319 -0.49 -3.75 25.81
C ARG A 319 -1.53 -2.61 25.90
N ARG A 320 -2.60 -2.66 25.11
CA ARG A 320 -3.67 -1.65 25.07
C ARG A 320 -5.02 -2.15 25.61
N GLY A 321 -5.08 -3.35 26.18
CA GLY A 321 -6.30 -3.91 26.78
C GLY A 321 -7.42 -4.24 25.79
N VAL A 322 -7.11 -4.38 24.49
CA VAL A 322 -8.10 -4.58 23.44
C VAL A 322 -8.53 -6.06 23.39
N ILE A 323 -9.49 -6.41 24.25
CA ILE A 323 -10.02 -7.78 24.37
C ILE A 323 -10.62 -8.32 23.06
N ARG A 324 -10.54 -9.65 22.89
CA ARG A 324 -11.08 -10.43 21.77
C ARG A 324 -12.50 -10.00 21.34
N GLY A 325 -13.41 -9.80 22.30
CA GLY A 325 -14.79 -9.40 22.02
C GLY A 325 -14.92 -8.07 21.28
N ARG A 326 -14.11 -7.06 21.62
CA ARG A 326 -14.09 -5.78 20.88
C ARG A 326 -13.53 -5.96 19.47
N GLN A 327 -12.49 -6.79 19.32
CA GLN A 327 -11.88 -7.07 18.01
C GLN A 327 -12.87 -7.76 17.05
N ASP A 328 -13.59 -8.78 17.53
CA ASP A 328 -14.59 -9.49 16.73
C ASP A 328 -15.81 -8.59 16.42
N ALA A 329 -16.23 -7.74 17.36
CA ALA A 329 -17.29 -6.75 17.12
C ALA A 329 -16.90 -5.72 16.04
N TYR A 330 -15.68 -5.18 16.11
CA TYR A 330 -15.16 -4.25 15.09
C TYR A 330 -14.99 -4.91 13.72
N ALA A 331 -14.55 -6.17 13.69
CA ALA A 331 -14.46 -6.95 12.47
C ALA A 331 -15.83 -7.16 11.79
N ALA A 332 -16.85 -7.50 12.57
CA ALA A 332 -18.23 -7.60 12.08
C ALA A 332 -18.76 -6.23 11.60
N ALA A 333 -18.46 -5.15 12.33
CA ALA A 333 -18.88 -3.80 11.99
C ALA A 333 -18.26 -3.32 10.66
N SER A 334 -16.94 -3.41 10.46
CA SER A 334 -16.28 -3.02 9.20
C SER A 334 -16.85 -3.79 8.01
N HIS A 335 -17.01 -5.11 8.14
CA HIS A 335 -17.61 -5.95 7.10
C HIS A 335 -19.10 -5.60 6.81
N ALA A 336 -19.88 -5.22 7.82
CA ALA A 336 -21.26 -4.77 7.64
C ALA A 336 -21.34 -3.40 6.97
N LYS A 337 -20.49 -2.44 7.37
CA LYS A 337 -20.36 -1.12 6.74
C LYS A 337 -20.03 -1.24 5.25
N ALA A 338 -19.09 -2.12 4.89
CA ALA A 338 -18.72 -2.37 3.49
C ALA A 338 -19.86 -3.00 2.66
N LEU A 339 -20.65 -3.90 3.24
CA LEU A 339 -21.84 -4.42 2.56
C LEU A 339 -22.89 -3.32 2.34
N LEU A 340 -23.17 -2.50 3.36
CA LEU A 340 -24.09 -1.35 3.26
C LEU A 340 -23.55 -0.22 2.37
N ALA A 341 -22.25 -0.18 2.09
CA ALA A 341 -21.65 0.74 1.12
C ALA A 341 -21.84 0.24 -0.31
N ARG A 342 -21.63 -1.07 -0.56
CA ARG A 342 -21.90 -1.71 -1.86
C ARG A 342 -23.41 -1.75 -2.18
N GLU A 343 -24.25 -2.10 -1.21
CA GLU A 343 -25.72 -2.13 -1.34
C GLU A 343 -26.31 -0.72 -1.62
N ALA A 344 -25.53 0.35 -1.41
CA ALA A 344 -25.90 1.74 -1.67
C ALA A 344 -25.07 2.42 -2.78
N GLY A 345 -24.35 1.65 -3.62
CA GLY A 345 -23.57 2.19 -4.76
C GLY A 345 -22.37 3.08 -4.40
N ARG A 346 -21.95 3.11 -3.12
CA ARG A 346 -20.90 4.04 -2.62
C ARG A 346 -19.47 3.70 -3.07
N PHE A 347 -19.30 2.66 -3.89
CA PHE A 347 -18.02 2.29 -4.52
C PHE A 347 -18.03 2.51 -6.04
N ASP A 348 -19.18 2.68 -6.67
CA ASP A 348 -19.33 2.57 -8.13
C ASP A 348 -18.55 3.66 -8.87
N ALA A 349 -18.51 4.87 -8.29
CA ALA A 349 -17.77 6.01 -8.83
C ALA A 349 -16.25 5.98 -8.60
N GLU A 350 -15.72 5.02 -7.82
CA GLU A 350 -14.27 4.84 -7.63
C GLU A 350 -13.71 3.57 -8.28
N LEU A 351 -14.54 2.55 -8.52
CA LEU A 351 -14.12 1.27 -9.05
C LEU A 351 -13.81 1.34 -10.56
N VAL A 352 -12.73 0.67 -10.94
CA VAL A 352 -12.33 0.39 -12.33
C VAL A 352 -12.25 -1.13 -12.48
N PRO A 353 -13.16 -1.78 -13.22
CA PRO A 353 -13.15 -3.23 -13.39
C PRO A 353 -11.83 -3.75 -13.99
N VAL A 354 -11.36 -4.90 -13.49
CA VAL A 354 -10.12 -5.56 -13.98
C VAL A 354 -10.37 -7.06 -14.06
N ASP A 355 -9.98 -7.67 -15.19
CA ASP A 355 -10.08 -9.12 -15.44
C ASP A 355 -11.49 -9.70 -15.21
N GLY A 356 -12.53 -8.91 -15.51
CA GLY A 356 -13.94 -9.26 -15.30
C GLY A 356 -14.42 -9.15 -13.85
N LEU A 357 -13.57 -8.75 -12.89
CA LEU A 357 -13.98 -8.41 -11.54
C LEU A 357 -14.48 -6.96 -11.48
N GLU A 358 -15.70 -6.77 -10.97
CA GLU A 358 -16.36 -5.46 -10.85
C GLU A 358 -16.52 -4.99 -9.40
N HIS A 359 -16.38 -5.88 -8.40
CA HIS A 359 -16.63 -5.62 -6.98
C HIS A 359 -15.61 -6.31 -6.07
N ASP A 360 -15.39 -5.76 -4.86
CA ASP A 360 -14.49 -6.35 -3.86
C ASP A 360 -14.93 -7.77 -3.44
N ASP A 361 -14.00 -8.73 -3.42
CA ASP A 361 -14.33 -10.18 -3.28
C ASP A 361 -14.56 -10.67 -1.83
N ARG A 362 -14.45 -9.75 -0.87
CA ARG A 362 -14.24 -10.04 0.55
C ARG A 362 -15.34 -9.54 1.51
N PRO A 363 -16.08 -8.44 1.26
CA PRO A 363 -17.24 -8.05 2.06
C PRO A 363 -18.28 -9.18 2.21
N ARG A 364 -18.56 -9.58 3.45
CA ARG A 364 -19.32 -10.79 3.81
C ARG A 364 -20.01 -10.59 5.16
N ARG A 365 -21.21 -11.15 5.36
CA ARG A 365 -21.94 -11.05 6.63
C ARG A 365 -21.25 -11.95 7.67
N LEU A 366 -20.63 -11.36 8.69
CA LEU A 366 -19.96 -12.07 9.77
C LEU A 366 -20.92 -12.29 10.95
N ASN A 367 -21.10 -13.55 11.34
CA ASN A 367 -21.88 -13.92 12.53
C ASN A 367 -20.95 -13.89 13.78
N PRO A 368 -21.29 -13.14 14.85
CA PRO A 368 -20.50 -13.09 16.08
C PRO A 368 -20.22 -14.47 16.71
N ALA A 369 -21.17 -15.40 16.65
CA ALA A 369 -20.99 -16.77 17.16
C ALA A 369 -20.03 -17.62 16.29
N VAL A 370 -19.84 -17.26 15.02
CA VAL A 370 -18.81 -17.86 14.16
C VAL A 370 -17.45 -17.22 14.45
N LEU A 371 -17.40 -15.90 14.60
CA LEU A 371 -16.18 -15.17 14.98
C LEU A 371 -15.61 -15.65 16.32
N ALA A 372 -16.43 -15.72 17.37
CA ALA A 372 -16.01 -16.20 18.69
C ALA A 372 -15.45 -17.63 18.68
N ARG A 373 -15.86 -18.46 17.71
CA ARG A 373 -15.37 -19.84 17.51
C ARG A 373 -14.09 -19.93 16.66
N MET A 374 -13.62 -18.84 16.06
CA MET A 374 -12.37 -18.86 15.30
C MET A 374 -11.15 -19.00 16.23
N PRO A 375 -10.19 -19.89 15.91
CA PRO A 375 -8.96 -20.01 16.67
C PRO A 375 -8.06 -18.77 16.51
N ALA A 376 -7.19 -18.54 17.49
CA ALA A 376 -6.11 -17.56 17.38
C ALA A 376 -5.19 -17.93 16.21
N ALA A 377 -4.84 -16.95 15.37
CA ALA A 377 -4.14 -17.19 14.11
C ALA A 377 -2.61 -17.06 14.21
N PHE A 378 -2.10 -16.32 15.20
CA PHE A 378 -0.68 -15.94 15.26
C PHE A 378 0.02 -16.30 16.58
N VAL A 379 -0.71 -16.27 17.71
CA VAL A 379 -0.17 -16.61 19.04
C VAL A 379 -1.08 -17.65 19.70
N PRO A 380 -0.55 -18.74 20.28
CA PRO A 380 -1.36 -19.73 21.00
C PRO A 380 -2.17 -19.07 22.14
N ARG A 381 -3.49 -19.31 22.15
CA ARG A 381 -4.47 -18.66 23.06
C ARG A 381 -4.57 -17.12 22.92
N GLY A 382 -4.13 -16.57 21.79
CA GLY A 382 -4.24 -15.15 21.47
C GLY A 382 -5.66 -14.65 21.13
N THR A 383 -5.75 -13.37 20.77
CA THR A 383 -6.98 -12.62 20.49
C THR A 383 -7.19 -12.32 19.01
N VAL A 384 -6.15 -12.35 18.19
CA VAL A 384 -6.18 -12.03 16.76
C VAL A 384 -6.45 -13.31 15.96
N THR A 385 -7.37 -13.23 15.01
CA THR A 385 -7.87 -14.35 14.20
C THR A 385 -8.01 -13.96 12.73
N ALA A 386 -8.16 -14.96 11.85
CA ALA A 386 -8.52 -14.74 10.44
C ALA A 386 -9.91 -14.09 10.24
N GLY A 387 -10.71 -13.97 11.31
CA GLY A 387 -11.97 -13.24 11.33
C GLY A 387 -11.82 -11.74 11.60
N ASN A 388 -10.81 -11.35 12.40
CA ASN A 388 -10.59 -9.97 12.86
C ASN A 388 -9.27 -9.33 12.34
N SER A 389 -8.64 -9.98 11.36
CA SER A 389 -7.49 -9.46 10.59
C SER A 389 -7.91 -9.03 9.18
N CYS A 390 -7.09 -8.21 8.51
CA CYS A 390 -7.15 -8.08 7.06
C CYS A 390 -6.74 -9.39 6.36
N ALA A 391 -6.94 -9.47 5.05
CA ALA A 391 -6.36 -10.50 4.21
C ALA A 391 -5.30 -9.90 3.28
N ASN A 392 -4.28 -10.71 2.96
CA ASN A 392 -3.37 -10.42 1.86
C ASN A 392 -4.21 -10.34 0.57
N SER A 393 -3.95 -9.31 -0.24
CA SER A 393 -4.85 -8.93 -1.32
C SER A 393 -4.12 -8.37 -2.53
N ASP A 394 -4.83 -8.42 -3.65
CA ASP A 394 -4.39 -7.86 -4.93
C ASP A 394 -5.26 -6.64 -5.25
N GLY A 395 -4.64 -5.56 -5.74
CA GLY A 395 -5.33 -4.36 -6.21
C GLY A 395 -4.44 -3.13 -6.35
N ALA A 396 -4.97 -2.09 -7.03
CA ALA A 396 -4.32 -0.80 -7.21
C ALA A 396 -5.28 0.37 -6.86
N ALA A 397 -4.71 1.49 -6.42
CA ALA A 397 -5.45 2.73 -6.16
C ALA A 397 -4.58 3.94 -6.54
N VAL A 398 -5.15 4.90 -7.26
CA VAL A 398 -4.45 6.06 -7.79
C VAL A 398 -5.33 7.32 -7.63
N VAL A 399 -4.67 8.44 -7.37
CA VAL A 399 -5.24 9.79 -7.37
C VAL A 399 -4.47 10.69 -8.33
N ALA A 400 -5.16 11.63 -8.96
CA ALA A 400 -4.51 12.74 -9.66
C ALA A 400 -4.33 13.90 -8.70
N MET A 401 -3.09 14.33 -8.53
CA MET A 401 -2.75 15.55 -7.79
C MET A 401 -2.36 16.67 -8.75
N VAL A 402 -2.92 17.85 -8.52
CA VAL A 402 -2.61 19.07 -9.26
C VAL A 402 -2.35 20.23 -8.30
N GLY A 403 -1.81 21.33 -8.83
CA GLY A 403 -1.84 22.62 -8.13
C GLY A 403 -3.26 23.22 -8.04
N GLU A 404 -3.53 24.03 -7.03
CA GLU A 404 -4.82 24.72 -6.82
C GLU A 404 -5.21 25.58 -8.05
N GLU A 405 -4.24 26.21 -8.72
CA GLU A 405 -4.45 27.00 -9.94
C GLU A 405 -4.90 26.15 -11.15
N LEU A 406 -4.62 24.85 -11.12
CA LEU A 406 -5.03 23.87 -12.14
C LEU A 406 -6.28 23.07 -11.74
N ARG A 407 -6.84 23.34 -10.55
CA ARG A 407 -8.10 22.74 -10.09
C ARG A 407 -9.32 23.22 -10.89
N ALA A 408 -9.24 24.41 -11.49
CA ALA A 408 -10.29 25.00 -12.33
C ALA A 408 -11.70 25.00 -11.71
N GLY A 409 -11.81 25.29 -10.40
CA GLY A 409 -13.09 25.32 -9.68
C GLY A 409 -13.76 23.94 -9.50
N ARG A 410 -13.01 22.84 -9.61
CA ARG A 410 -13.53 21.48 -9.37
C ARG A 410 -13.42 21.10 -7.89
N PRO A 411 -14.44 20.47 -7.28
CA PRO A 411 -14.32 19.92 -5.93
C PRO A 411 -13.16 18.93 -5.78
N GLY A 412 -12.44 18.99 -4.65
CA GLY A 412 -11.24 18.17 -4.41
C GLY A 412 -10.80 18.11 -2.96
N LEU A 413 -9.72 17.36 -2.69
CA LEU A 413 -9.09 17.27 -1.36
C LEU A 413 -7.71 17.95 -1.38
N ARG A 414 -7.62 19.15 -0.79
CA ARG A 414 -6.37 19.90 -0.61
C ARG A 414 -5.55 19.30 0.53
N LEU A 415 -4.31 18.89 0.27
CA LEU A 415 -3.43 18.25 1.26
C LEU A 415 -2.81 19.28 2.20
N VAL A 416 -3.49 19.53 3.32
CA VAL A 416 -3.10 20.50 4.37
C VAL A 416 -1.75 20.13 4.99
N ALA A 417 -1.64 18.91 5.54
CA ALA A 417 -0.46 18.47 6.26
C ALA A 417 -0.19 16.98 6.03
N GLY A 418 1.09 16.59 6.03
CA GLY A 418 1.52 15.20 5.87
C GLY A 418 2.69 14.87 6.79
N ALA A 419 2.68 13.68 7.37
CA ALA A 419 3.73 13.23 8.28
C ALA A 419 4.06 11.75 8.09
N VAL A 420 5.34 11.42 8.21
CA VAL A 420 5.83 10.07 8.46
C VAL A 420 6.67 10.13 9.74
N VAL A 421 6.52 9.14 10.62
CA VAL A 421 7.21 9.06 11.92
C VAL A 421 7.66 7.63 12.21
N GLY A 422 8.66 7.48 13.08
CA GLY A 422 9.04 6.20 13.67
C GLY A 422 8.37 5.95 15.03
N CYS A 423 8.30 4.69 15.44
CA CYS A 423 7.87 4.19 16.74
C CYS A 423 8.63 2.89 17.09
N ASP A 424 8.24 2.16 18.15
CA ASP A 424 8.84 0.86 18.51
C ASP A 424 8.62 -0.16 17.36
N PRO A 425 9.68 -0.73 16.73
CA PRO A 425 9.56 -1.75 15.69
C PRO A 425 8.84 -3.02 16.13
N ARG A 426 8.77 -3.28 17.44
CA ARG A 426 7.99 -4.39 18.02
C ARG A 426 6.48 -4.11 18.06
N LEU A 427 6.06 -2.86 17.83
CA LEU A 427 4.67 -2.38 17.84
C LEU A 427 4.34 -1.50 16.60
N PRO A 428 4.54 -1.98 15.35
CA PRO A 428 4.32 -1.18 14.14
C PRO A 428 2.88 -0.65 14.02
N GLY A 429 1.90 -1.40 14.54
CA GLY A 429 0.49 -0.99 14.61
C GLY A 429 0.22 0.29 15.42
N TRP A 430 1.16 0.73 16.26
CA TRP A 430 1.05 1.97 17.03
C TRP A 430 1.41 3.23 16.21
N GLY A 431 2.12 3.08 15.09
CA GLY A 431 2.61 4.18 14.25
C GLY A 431 1.61 5.29 13.90
N PRO A 432 0.30 5.01 13.65
CA PRO A 432 -0.69 6.03 13.35
C PRO A 432 -0.82 7.11 14.44
N VAL A 433 -0.71 6.76 15.73
CA VAL A 433 -0.96 7.73 16.83
C VAL A 433 0.01 8.92 16.77
N PRO A 434 1.36 8.75 16.80
CA PRO A 434 2.28 9.87 16.63
C PRO A 434 2.23 10.52 15.25
N ALA A 435 1.80 9.81 14.20
CA ALA A 435 1.65 10.38 12.85
C ALA A 435 0.47 11.37 12.80
N VAL A 436 -0.68 10.98 13.35
CA VAL A 436 -1.90 11.78 13.46
C VAL A 436 -1.66 13.02 14.32
N HIS A 437 -1.08 12.86 15.52
CA HIS A 437 -0.73 14.03 16.35
C HIS A 437 0.21 15.01 15.63
N ARG A 438 1.15 14.51 14.80
CA ARG A 438 2.07 15.36 14.05
C ARG A 438 1.39 16.15 12.93
N VAL A 439 0.42 15.58 12.19
CA VAL A 439 -0.33 16.35 11.18
C VAL A 439 -1.30 17.35 11.80
N LEU A 440 -1.99 16.96 12.88
CA LEU A 440 -2.90 17.85 13.62
C LEU A 440 -2.15 19.06 14.22
N ALA A 441 -1.01 18.82 14.87
CA ALA A 441 -0.17 19.89 15.43
C ALA A 441 0.43 20.80 14.35
N ALA A 442 0.81 20.24 13.18
CA ALA A 442 1.31 21.03 12.05
C ALA A 442 0.21 21.91 11.42
N ALA A 443 -1.03 21.41 11.34
CA ALA A 443 -2.19 22.15 10.83
C ALA A 443 -2.84 23.07 11.87
N ARG A 444 -2.53 22.90 13.17
CA ARG A 444 -3.20 23.56 14.31
C ARG A 444 -4.69 23.24 14.42
N VAL A 445 -5.05 21.99 14.12
CA VAL A 445 -6.42 21.45 14.08
C VAL A 445 -6.65 20.52 15.27
N ALA A 446 -7.84 20.54 15.88
CA ALA A 446 -8.25 19.55 16.87
C ALA A 446 -8.88 18.33 16.17
N LEU A 447 -8.73 17.14 16.75
CA LEU A 447 -9.28 15.93 16.14
C LEU A 447 -10.82 15.95 16.05
N GLY A 448 -11.49 16.69 16.93
CA GLY A 448 -12.95 16.90 16.87
C GLY A 448 -13.43 17.68 15.64
N ASP A 449 -12.54 18.40 14.95
CA ASP A 449 -12.85 19.15 13.73
C ASP A 449 -12.81 18.27 12.46
N VAL A 450 -12.42 16.99 12.60
CA VAL A 450 -12.20 16.05 11.49
C VAL A 450 -13.46 15.24 11.19
N GLY A 451 -14.19 15.63 10.15
CA GLY A 451 -15.47 15.01 9.75
C GLY A 451 -15.35 13.58 9.19
N ALA A 452 -14.18 13.15 8.73
CA ALA A 452 -13.95 11.76 8.31
C ALA A 452 -12.53 11.27 8.63
N VAL A 453 -12.43 10.06 9.18
CA VAL A 453 -11.17 9.37 9.44
C VAL A 453 -11.14 8.04 8.70
N GLU A 454 -10.10 7.79 7.93
CA GLU A 454 -9.84 6.52 7.24
C GLU A 454 -8.50 5.93 7.71
N ILE A 455 -8.57 4.74 8.31
CA ILE A 455 -7.42 4.02 8.88
C ILE A 455 -7.21 2.76 8.05
N VAL A 456 -5.96 2.46 7.68
CA VAL A 456 -5.63 1.15 7.07
C VAL A 456 -5.80 0.05 8.12
N GLU A 457 -6.98 -0.57 8.13
CA GLU A 457 -7.43 -1.57 9.10
C GLU A 457 -6.70 -2.93 8.97
N ALA A 458 -5.40 -2.98 9.31
CA ALA A 458 -4.62 -4.23 9.23
C ALA A 458 -5.14 -5.30 10.22
N PHE A 459 -5.48 -4.89 11.44
CA PHE A 459 -6.05 -5.78 12.47
C PHE A 459 -7.04 -5.00 13.34
N ALA A 460 -8.15 -5.61 13.75
CA ALA A 460 -9.11 -4.96 14.64
C ALA A 460 -8.46 -4.51 15.96
N GLY A 461 -7.59 -5.34 16.53
CA GLY A 461 -6.79 -5.00 17.71
C GLY A 461 -5.90 -3.76 17.52
N GLN A 462 -5.37 -3.57 16.31
CA GLN A 462 -4.56 -2.39 15.96
C GLN A 462 -5.42 -1.14 15.78
N VAL A 463 -6.57 -1.22 15.09
CA VAL A 463 -7.42 -0.03 14.87
C VAL A 463 -7.98 0.46 16.19
N LEU A 464 -8.54 -0.44 17.01
CA LEU A 464 -9.08 -0.09 18.33
C LEU A 464 -7.99 0.50 19.24
N ALA A 465 -6.78 -0.06 19.25
CA ALA A 465 -5.65 0.49 19.99
C ALA A 465 -5.25 1.90 19.54
N VAL A 466 -5.45 2.24 18.25
CA VAL A 466 -5.20 3.59 17.71
C VAL A 466 -6.36 4.53 18.03
N THR A 467 -7.62 4.11 17.86
CA THR A 467 -8.78 4.97 18.13
C THR A 467 -8.94 5.28 19.61
N ASP A 468 -8.79 4.29 20.50
CA ASP A 468 -8.81 4.48 21.95
C ASP A 468 -7.76 5.52 22.39
N ALA A 469 -6.57 5.46 21.80
CA ALA A 469 -5.47 6.39 22.08
C ALA A 469 -5.68 7.81 21.52
N LEU A 470 -6.47 7.94 20.46
CA LEU A 470 -6.87 9.22 19.87
C LEU A 470 -8.15 9.78 20.48
N GLY A 471 -8.82 9.05 21.38
CA GLY A 471 -10.11 9.47 21.96
C GLY A 471 -11.32 9.24 21.04
N LEU A 472 -11.21 8.33 20.07
CA LEU A 472 -12.27 7.95 19.13
C LEU A 472 -12.89 6.59 19.51
N ASP A 473 -14.21 6.49 19.38
CA ASP A 473 -15.00 5.28 19.60
C ASP A 473 -15.68 4.83 18.28
N PRO A 474 -15.02 3.97 17.48
CA PRO A 474 -15.51 3.57 16.16
C PRO A 474 -16.63 2.52 16.20
N LEU A 475 -17.05 2.09 17.40
CA LEU A 475 -18.13 1.14 17.64
C LEU A 475 -19.41 1.81 18.17
N GLY A 476 -19.28 2.92 18.89
CA GLY A 476 -20.37 3.81 19.28
C GLY A 476 -20.36 5.12 18.48
N ARG A 477 -20.06 6.24 19.16
CA ARG A 477 -20.38 7.60 18.65
C ARG A 477 -19.66 7.96 17.34
N ASP A 478 -18.42 7.50 17.16
CA ASP A 478 -17.57 7.87 16.01
C ASP A 478 -17.68 6.84 14.87
N ALA A 479 -18.66 5.92 14.92
CA ALA A 479 -18.86 4.89 13.90
C ALA A 479 -19.20 5.46 12.50
N GLY A 480 -19.77 6.67 12.43
CA GLY A 480 -20.00 7.41 11.18
C GLY A 480 -18.79 8.25 10.72
N VAL A 481 -17.77 8.42 11.57
CA VAL A 481 -16.55 9.18 11.27
C VAL A 481 -15.43 8.24 10.83
N VAL A 482 -15.15 7.20 11.62
CA VAL A 482 -14.04 6.24 11.42
C VAL A 482 -14.47 5.09 10.52
N CYS A 483 -13.83 5.00 9.33
CA CYS A 483 -14.03 3.95 8.33
C CYS A 483 -15.54 3.65 8.13
N ALA A 484 -16.34 4.68 7.86
CA ALA A 484 -17.82 4.60 7.86
C ALA A 484 -18.39 3.67 6.78
N ASP A 485 -17.57 3.32 5.81
CA ASP A 485 -17.88 2.50 4.64
C ASP A 485 -17.16 1.14 4.70
N GLY A 486 -16.50 0.85 5.83
CA GLY A 486 -15.57 -0.28 5.99
C GLY A 486 -14.21 -0.02 5.34
N GLY A 487 -13.15 -0.56 5.93
CA GLY A 487 -11.77 -0.40 5.43
C GLY A 487 -11.10 -1.74 5.10
N ALA A 488 -9.79 -1.82 5.27
CA ALA A 488 -8.97 -2.96 4.85
C ALA A 488 -9.32 -4.30 5.54
N LEU A 489 -10.00 -4.28 6.69
CA LEU A 489 -10.49 -5.49 7.36
C LEU A 489 -11.66 -6.08 6.57
N ALA A 490 -12.53 -5.24 6.00
CA ALA A 490 -13.62 -5.69 5.14
C ALA A 490 -13.21 -5.95 3.68
N LEU A 491 -12.48 -5.00 3.08
CA LEU A 491 -12.16 -4.97 1.65
C LEU A 491 -10.96 -5.87 1.30
N GLY A 492 -9.91 -5.85 2.12
CA GLY A 492 -8.61 -6.47 1.81
C GLY A 492 -7.45 -5.49 1.99
N HIS A 493 -6.22 -6.00 2.10
CA HIS A 493 -5.02 -5.20 2.32
C HIS A 493 -3.93 -5.46 1.24
N PRO A 494 -4.08 -4.90 0.03
CA PRO A 494 -2.99 -4.82 -0.94
C PRO A 494 -1.95 -3.82 -0.41
N TRP A 495 -0.84 -4.31 0.13
CA TRP A 495 0.09 -3.53 0.99
C TRP A 495 0.51 -2.19 0.36
N GLY A 496 1.10 -2.21 -0.84
CA GLY A 496 1.53 -1.01 -1.56
C GLY A 496 0.40 -0.02 -1.87
N ALA A 497 -0.81 -0.52 -2.16
CA ALA A 497 -1.96 0.29 -2.56
C ALA A 497 -2.79 0.85 -1.40
N SER A 498 -2.79 0.20 -0.23
CA SER A 498 -3.80 0.46 0.82
C SER A 498 -3.76 1.89 1.38
N GLY A 499 -2.57 2.49 1.47
CA GLY A 499 -2.41 3.90 1.83
C GLY A 499 -3.02 4.88 0.81
N ALA A 500 -3.20 4.47 -0.44
CA ALA A 500 -3.94 5.23 -1.45
C ALA A 500 -5.44 4.91 -1.42
N VAL A 501 -5.84 3.65 -1.18
CA VAL A 501 -7.26 3.25 -1.02
C VAL A 501 -7.99 4.10 0.02
N VAL A 502 -7.36 4.40 1.16
CA VAL A 502 -7.96 5.28 2.19
C VAL A 502 -8.16 6.72 1.71
N VAL A 503 -7.31 7.25 0.82
CA VAL A 503 -7.51 8.57 0.21
C VAL A 503 -8.60 8.53 -0.85
N VAL A 504 -8.72 7.44 -1.61
CA VAL A 504 -9.84 7.23 -2.55
C VAL A 504 -11.17 7.15 -1.78
N ARG A 505 -11.23 6.47 -0.62
CA ARG A 505 -12.42 6.48 0.26
C ARG A 505 -12.72 7.85 0.87
N LEU A 506 -11.72 8.62 1.31
CA LEU A 506 -11.94 10.02 1.73
C LEU A 506 -12.52 10.85 0.58
N PHE A 507 -11.99 10.72 -0.65
CA PHE A 507 -12.49 11.46 -1.81
C PHE A 507 -13.93 11.06 -2.16
N ALA A 508 -14.27 9.77 -2.06
CA ALA A 508 -15.63 9.28 -2.23
C ALA A 508 -16.58 9.80 -1.13
N ARG A 509 -16.22 9.70 0.15
CA ARG A 509 -17.04 10.13 1.29
C ARG A 509 -17.23 11.65 1.36
N LEU A 510 -16.17 12.42 1.11
CA LEU A 510 -16.19 13.89 1.30
C LEU A 510 -16.50 14.65 0.01
N VAL A 511 -15.76 14.39 -1.07
CA VAL A 511 -15.88 15.17 -2.31
C VAL A 511 -17.09 14.72 -3.12
N ARG A 512 -17.18 13.42 -3.46
CA ARG A 512 -18.32 12.86 -4.18
C ARG A 512 -19.59 12.80 -3.30
N GLY A 513 -19.43 12.54 -2.00
CA GLY A 513 -20.52 12.51 -1.01
C GLY A 513 -21.07 13.88 -0.58
N GLY A 514 -20.59 14.99 -1.15
CA GLY A 514 -21.23 16.31 -0.99
C GLY A 514 -20.84 17.14 0.22
N ALA A 515 -19.93 16.67 1.09
CA ALA A 515 -19.53 17.37 2.32
C ALA A 515 -19.08 18.84 2.07
N PRO A 516 -19.38 19.81 2.96
CA PRO A 516 -19.08 21.23 2.75
C PRO A 516 -17.59 21.53 2.49
N ALA A 517 -17.31 22.65 1.81
CA ALA A 517 -15.96 23.18 1.76
C ALA A 517 -15.43 23.49 3.18
N GLY A 518 -14.13 23.29 3.40
CA GLY A 518 -13.52 23.34 4.73
C GLY A 518 -13.66 22.05 5.57
N THR A 519 -14.46 21.07 5.13
CA THR A 519 -14.55 19.77 5.86
C THR A 519 -13.20 19.06 5.87
N LEU A 520 -12.71 18.68 7.04
CA LEU A 520 -11.42 18.00 7.19
C LEU A 520 -11.54 16.47 7.15
N GLY A 521 -10.59 15.83 6.47
CA GLY A 521 -10.47 14.39 6.32
C GLY A 521 -9.06 13.89 6.65
N LEU A 522 -8.96 12.82 7.45
CA LEU A 522 -7.70 12.28 7.95
C LEU A 522 -7.48 10.85 7.43
N ALA A 523 -6.41 10.63 6.66
CA ALA A 523 -5.96 9.30 6.25
C ALA A 523 -4.73 8.89 7.07
N THR A 524 -4.67 7.65 7.56
CA THR A 524 -3.47 7.13 8.25
C THR A 524 -3.26 5.62 8.08
N ALA A 525 -1.99 5.20 8.11
CA ALA A 525 -1.58 3.81 8.04
C ALA A 525 -0.47 3.49 9.03
N ALA A 526 -0.56 2.31 9.65
CA ALA A 526 0.55 1.67 10.35
C ALA A 526 1.53 1.08 9.33
N ILE A 527 2.81 0.98 9.69
CA ILE A 527 3.87 0.56 8.78
C ILE A 527 4.82 -0.43 9.48
N GLY A 528 5.13 -1.53 8.80
CA GLY A 528 6.12 -2.52 9.23
C GLY A 528 7.48 -1.88 9.52
N GLY A 529 8.17 -2.40 10.54
CA GLY A 529 9.46 -1.86 11.02
C GLY A 529 9.34 -0.67 11.99
N GLY A 530 8.14 -0.40 12.51
CA GLY A 530 7.95 0.65 13.53
C GLY A 530 7.82 2.03 12.93
N MET A 531 6.88 2.22 12.00
CA MET A 531 6.60 3.54 11.43
C MET A 531 5.08 3.78 11.32
N GLY A 532 4.72 5.04 11.15
CA GLY A 532 3.36 5.46 10.80
C GLY A 532 3.36 6.60 9.78
N VAL A 533 2.31 6.68 8.98
CA VAL A 533 2.05 7.79 8.05
C VAL A 533 0.66 8.35 8.29
N ALA A 534 0.52 9.67 8.21
CA ALA A 534 -0.76 10.37 8.24
C ALA A 534 -0.78 11.53 7.23
N ALA A 535 -1.96 11.83 6.72
CA ALA A 535 -2.24 12.96 5.85
C ALA A 535 -3.58 13.60 6.24
N LEU A 536 -3.57 14.91 6.47
CA LEU A 536 -4.77 15.72 6.70
C LEU A 536 -5.11 16.45 5.41
N PHE A 537 -6.35 16.28 4.97
CA PHE A 537 -6.94 16.90 3.79
C PHE A 537 -8.10 17.81 4.18
N GLU A 538 -8.42 18.75 3.31
CA GLU A 538 -9.56 19.66 3.41
C GLU A 538 -10.35 19.65 2.10
N VAL A 539 -11.68 19.62 2.18
CA VAL A 539 -12.55 19.76 1.00
C VAL A 539 -12.45 21.18 0.47
N VAL A 540 -11.96 21.32 -0.76
CA VAL A 540 -12.07 22.53 -1.57
C VAL A 540 -13.19 22.37 -2.59
N ARG A 541 -13.82 23.49 -2.96
CA ARG A 541 -14.80 23.61 -4.04
C ARG A 541 -14.45 24.77 -4.95
#